data_AF-A0A844ELL7-F1
#
_entry.id   AF-A0A844ELL7-F1
#
_cell.length_a   1.000
_cell.length_b   1.000
_cell.length_c   1.000
_cell.angle_alpha   90.00
_cell.angle_beta   90.00
_cell.angle_gamma   90.00
#
_symmetry.space_group_name_H-M   'P 1'
#
loop_
_entity.id
_entity.type
_entity.pdbx_description
1 polymer ?
#
loop_
_entity_poly.entity_id
_entity_poly.type
_entity_poly.pdbx_seq_one_letter_code
_entity_poly.pdbx_strand_id
1 'polypeptide(L)'
;MDQQTKFCFKCGAKIPLSAIYCPKCGTKQPSTDAEMKDNTLDVPLSEISAKATSDQIAIDALIPPTNMSGVNRDIRPERISEYKQAMGFPGKVDNVLYIQNNYMKKMLLIGALATLNNKMMFVSFEEQGILFVGYDLVGHFNGVNTFVPNNEIQEIHLTSGVMQNKLKIVTVKERLNFLAPKLLVGAPYQKQNLNSLMEKFK
;
A
#
# COMPACT_ATOMS: atom_id res chain seq x y z
N MET A 1 -40.81 10.42 -12.13
CA MET A 1 -40.04 11.01 -11.02
C MET A 1 -38.88 10.08 -10.75
N ASP A 2 -37.69 10.44 -11.22
CA ASP A 2 -36.50 9.60 -11.06
C ASP A 2 -35.97 9.76 -9.63
N GLN A 3 -36.02 8.68 -8.84
CA GLN A 3 -35.46 8.67 -7.50
C GLN A 3 -33.93 8.58 -7.61
N GLN A 4 -33.22 9.55 -7.04
CA GLN A 4 -31.76 9.52 -6.98
C GLN A 4 -31.28 8.34 -6.12
N THR A 5 -30.27 7.62 -6.60
CA THR A 5 -29.73 6.42 -5.95
C THR A 5 -28.22 6.50 -5.79
N LYS A 6 -27.69 5.88 -4.73
CA LYS A 6 -26.25 5.67 -4.48
C LYS A 6 -25.93 4.17 -4.37
N PHE A 7 -24.66 3.82 -4.32
CA PHE A 7 -24.22 2.45 -4.03
C PHE A 7 -23.77 2.32 -2.58
N CYS A 8 -24.09 1.19 -1.95
CA CYS A 8 -23.61 0.88 -0.61
C CYS A 8 -22.09 0.69 -0.61
N PHE A 9 -21.36 1.48 0.20
CA PHE A 9 -19.90 1.39 0.26
C PHE A 9 -19.35 0.05 0.75
N LYS A 10 -20.17 -0.76 1.46
CA LYS A 10 -19.74 -2.06 2.00
C LYS A 10 -20.05 -3.24 1.06
N CYS A 11 -21.24 -3.28 0.48
CA CYS A 11 -21.70 -4.46 -0.28
C CYS A 11 -22.04 -4.20 -1.75
N GLY A 12 -21.88 -2.95 -2.23
CA GLY A 12 -22.12 -2.59 -3.63
C GLY A 12 -23.60 -2.59 -4.06
N ALA A 13 -24.55 -2.81 -3.15
CA ALA A 13 -25.97 -2.77 -3.50
C ALA A 13 -26.42 -1.35 -3.87
N LYS A 14 -27.27 -1.22 -4.89
CA LYS A 14 -27.92 0.05 -5.25
C LYS A 14 -28.99 0.38 -4.21
N ILE A 15 -28.93 1.57 -3.62
CA ILE A 15 -29.78 2.03 -2.52
C ILE A 15 -30.26 3.48 -2.76
N PRO A 16 -31.34 3.94 -2.11
CA PRO A 16 -31.76 5.34 -2.19
C PRO A 16 -30.66 6.31 -1.72
N LEU A 17 -30.55 7.50 -2.33
CA LEU A 17 -29.55 8.51 -1.94
C LEU A 17 -29.69 8.91 -0.45
N SER A 18 -30.93 9.02 0.04
CA SER A 18 -31.28 9.32 1.44
C SER A 18 -31.14 8.15 2.41
N ALA A 19 -30.74 6.95 1.95
CA ALA A 19 -30.63 5.79 2.83
C ALA A 19 -29.52 6.01 3.88
N ILE A 20 -29.93 6.03 5.16
CA ILE A 20 -29.04 6.09 6.32
C ILE A 20 -28.41 4.72 6.58
N TYR A 21 -29.11 3.62 6.25
CA TYR A 21 -28.60 2.25 6.37
C TYR A 21 -28.86 1.47 5.07
N CYS A 22 -27.96 0.55 4.73
CA CYS A 22 -28.14 -0.32 3.57
C CYS A 22 -29.16 -1.44 3.89
N PRO A 23 -30.26 -1.56 3.13
CA PRO A 23 -31.26 -2.62 3.37
C PRO A 23 -30.76 -4.03 3.02
N LYS A 24 -29.62 -4.16 2.34
CA LYS A 24 -29.03 -5.46 1.99
C LYS A 24 -28.04 -5.98 3.02
N CYS A 25 -27.27 -5.10 3.67
CA CYS A 25 -26.19 -5.52 4.58
C CYS A 25 -26.21 -4.84 5.96
N GLY A 26 -27.21 -4.01 6.25
CA GLY A 26 -27.40 -3.32 7.53
C GLY A 26 -26.39 -2.20 7.82
N THR A 27 -25.47 -1.90 6.91
CA THR A 27 -24.37 -0.96 7.20
C THR A 27 -24.82 0.49 7.07
N LYS A 28 -24.49 1.32 8.07
CA LYS A 28 -24.80 2.75 8.12
C LYS A 28 -24.04 3.51 7.03
N GLN A 29 -24.73 4.25 6.18
CA GLN A 29 -24.18 5.03 5.08
C GLN A 29 -23.70 6.41 5.54
N PRO A 30 -22.64 6.97 4.94
CA PRO A 30 -22.22 8.33 5.22
C PRO A 30 -23.31 9.32 4.78
N SER A 31 -23.62 10.29 5.64
CA SER A 31 -24.58 11.37 5.40
C SER A 31 -24.06 12.30 4.31
N THR A 32 -24.92 12.75 3.40
CA THR A 32 -24.55 13.62 2.27
C THR A 32 -24.84 15.07 2.62
N ASP A 33 -24.23 15.56 3.71
CA ASP A 33 -24.28 16.97 4.11
C ASP A 33 -22.85 17.52 4.11
N ALA A 34 -22.34 17.81 2.92
CA ALA A 34 -21.16 18.65 2.73
C ALA A 34 -21.38 19.51 1.49
N GLU A 35 -21.64 20.79 1.76
CA GLU A 35 -21.95 21.85 0.82
C GLU A 35 -20.85 22.03 -0.24
N MET A 36 -21.30 22.23 -1.48
CA MET A 36 -20.51 22.82 -2.56
C MET A 36 -20.00 24.21 -2.11
N LYS A 37 -18.68 24.41 -2.11
CA LYS A 37 -18.09 25.72 -2.38
C LYS A 37 -17.17 25.64 -3.58
N ASP A 38 -17.42 26.62 -4.42
CA ASP A 38 -16.95 26.92 -5.76
C ASP A 38 -15.52 27.46 -5.80
N ASN A 39 -14.87 27.18 -6.93
CA ASN A 39 -14.16 28.13 -7.81
C ASN A 39 -12.68 27.85 -8.09
N THR A 40 -12.43 27.77 -9.39
CA THR A 40 -11.16 27.69 -10.11
C THR A 40 -10.35 28.97 -9.92
N LEU A 41 -9.02 28.86 -9.85
CA LEU A 41 -8.02 29.79 -10.43
C LEU A 41 -6.59 29.31 -10.05
N ASP A 42 -5.85 28.89 -11.07
CA ASP A 42 -4.39 28.94 -11.27
C ASP A 42 -3.43 28.82 -10.07
N VAL A 43 -2.80 27.64 -9.93
CA VAL A 43 -1.50 27.50 -9.26
C VAL A 43 -0.51 26.75 -10.18
N PRO A 44 0.68 27.29 -10.46
CA PRO A 44 1.67 26.65 -11.33
C PRO A 44 2.18 25.32 -10.77
N LEU A 45 2.48 24.42 -11.68
CA LEU A 45 3.07 23.10 -11.46
C LEU A 45 4.54 23.21 -11.01
N SER A 46 4.78 23.68 -9.79
CA SER A 46 6.09 23.58 -9.14
C SER A 46 5.91 23.80 -7.64
N GLU A 47 6.45 22.87 -6.84
CA GLU A 47 6.49 22.87 -5.37
C GLU A 47 5.36 22.09 -4.66
N ILE A 48 5.36 20.77 -4.82
CA ILE A 48 4.89 19.87 -3.76
C ILE A 48 6.13 19.17 -3.20
N SER A 49 6.77 19.84 -2.24
CA SER A 49 7.77 19.25 -1.35
C SER A 49 7.21 19.25 0.07
N ALA A 50 7.17 18.04 0.64
CA ALA A 50 7.32 17.71 2.05
C ALA A 50 6.45 18.46 3.09
N LYS A 51 5.38 17.79 3.54
CA LYS A 51 5.13 17.57 4.97
C LYS A 51 4.07 16.48 5.16
N ALA A 52 4.51 15.24 5.23
CA ALA A 52 3.71 14.19 5.87
C ALA A 52 3.89 14.36 7.39
N THR A 53 2.92 14.98 8.05
CA THR A 53 2.74 14.88 9.51
C THR A 53 2.13 13.51 9.82
N SER A 54 2.58 12.85 10.89
CA SER A 54 2.26 11.45 11.24
C SER A 54 0.78 11.15 11.50
N ASP A 55 -0.10 12.16 11.51
CA ASP A 55 -1.49 12.04 11.94
C ASP A 55 -2.48 11.68 10.82
N GLN A 56 -2.01 11.42 9.58
CA GLN A 56 -2.89 11.17 8.42
C GLN A 56 -2.50 9.94 7.56
N ILE A 57 -1.82 8.94 8.14
CA ILE A 57 -1.54 7.71 7.40
C ILE A 57 -2.80 6.85 7.35
N ALA A 58 -3.38 6.71 6.16
CA ALA A 58 -4.59 5.92 5.92
C ALA A 58 -4.24 4.53 5.37
N ILE A 59 -3.63 3.66 6.18
CA ILE A 59 -3.16 2.32 5.75
C ILE A 59 -4.28 1.46 5.15
N ASP A 60 -5.52 1.67 5.60
CA ASP A 60 -6.70 0.95 5.12
C ASP A 60 -7.44 1.70 3.98
N ALA A 61 -6.75 2.60 3.27
CA ALA A 61 -7.30 3.27 2.10
C ALA A 61 -7.79 2.26 1.05
N LEU A 62 -8.89 2.59 0.37
CA LEU A 62 -9.41 1.76 -0.70
C LEU A 62 -8.39 1.66 -1.83
N ILE A 63 -8.27 0.47 -2.42
CA ILE A 63 -7.46 0.25 -3.62
C ILE A 63 -7.97 1.17 -4.73
N PRO A 64 -7.14 2.05 -5.31
CA PRO A 64 -7.57 2.93 -6.40
C PRO A 64 -8.10 2.11 -7.58
N PRO A 65 -9.23 2.49 -8.19
CA PRO A 65 -9.78 1.78 -9.33
C PRO A 65 -8.80 1.82 -10.51
N THR A 66 -8.85 0.82 -11.38
CA THR A 66 -8.04 0.77 -12.60
C THR A 66 -8.80 0.08 -13.73
N ASN A 67 -8.62 0.58 -14.95
CA ASN A 67 -9.04 -0.08 -16.18
C ASN A 67 -7.98 -1.06 -16.72
N MET A 68 -6.82 -1.16 -16.06
CA MET A 68 -5.75 -2.05 -16.46
C MET A 68 -6.16 -3.51 -16.23
N SER A 69 -5.80 -4.36 -17.17
CA SER A 69 -6.03 -5.81 -17.11
C SER A 69 -4.71 -6.56 -17.21
N GLY A 70 -4.76 -7.87 -16.90
CA GLY A 70 -3.63 -8.76 -16.99
C GLY A 70 -2.88 -8.97 -15.68
N VAL A 71 -1.82 -9.80 -15.79
CA VAL A 71 -0.93 -10.17 -14.69
C VAL A 71 -0.02 -8.99 -14.34
N ASN A 72 0.31 -8.85 -13.07
CA ASN A 72 1.21 -7.83 -12.55
C ASN A 72 0.75 -6.40 -12.85
N ARG A 73 -0.55 -6.17 -13.04
CA ARG A 73 -1.06 -4.83 -13.38
C ARG A 73 -0.81 -3.83 -12.25
N ASP A 74 -1.02 -4.23 -11.00
CA ASP A 74 -0.96 -3.30 -9.86
C ASP A 74 0.46 -3.11 -9.33
N ILE A 75 1.39 -4.01 -9.66
CA ILE A 75 2.80 -3.84 -9.32
C ILE A 75 3.56 -2.98 -10.33
N ARG A 76 2.86 -2.25 -11.19
CA ARG A 76 3.49 -1.27 -12.09
C ARG A 76 3.75 0.03 -11.32
N PRO A 77 4.78 0.81 -11.70
CA PRO A 77 5.13 2.07 -11.05
C PRO A 77 3.94 3.01 -10.83
N GLU A 78 3.11 3.19 -11.85
CA GLU A 78 1.95 4.09 -11.81
C GLU A 78 0.96 3.68 -10.71
N ARG A 79 0.66 2.37 -10.65
CA ARG A 79 -0.28 1.79 -9.69
C ARG A 79 0.24 1.80 -8.26
N ILE A 80 1.54 1.55 -8.09
CA ILE A 80 2.21 1.67 -6.79
C ILE A 80 2.15 3.11 -6.30
N SER A 81 2.47 4.08 -7.17
CA SER A 81 2.43 5.51 -6.84
C SER A 81 1.03 5.95 -6.40
N GLU A 82 -0.01 5.61 -7.19
CA GLU A 82 -1.40 5.94 -6.88
C GLU A 82 -1.84 5.37 -5.53
N TYR A 83 -1.51 4.11 -5.25
CA TYR A 83 -1.95 3.47 -4.01
C TYR A 83 -1.21 4.01 -2.78
N LYS A 84 0.09 4.31 -2.92
CA LYS A 84 0.87 5.01 -1.90
C LYS A 84 0.27 6.37 -1.56
N GLN A 85 -0.06 7.16 -2.59
CA GLN A 85 -0.69 8.47 -2.41
C GLN A 85 -2.04 8.37 -1.73
N ALA A 86 -2.87 7.38 -2.07
CA ALA A 86 -4.15 7.15 -1.42
C ALA A 86 -4.02 6.85 0.09
N MET A 87 -2.90 6.25 0.52
CA MET A 87 -2.58 5.99 1.93
C MET A 87 -1.88 7.17 2.63
N GLY A 88 -1.60 8.27 1.91
CA GLY A 88 -0.92 9.45 2.46
C GLY A 88 0.61 9.43 2.33
N PHE A 89 1.18 8.51 1.53
CA PHE A 89 2.62 8.44 1.28
C PHE A 89 3.04 9.13 -0.02
N PRO A 90 4.31 9.58 -0.13
CA PRO A 90 4.86 10.06 -1.39
C PRO A 90 4.73 9.01 -2.51
N GLY A 91 4.29 9.43 -3.71
CA GLY A 91 4.19 8.57 -4.90
C GLY A 91 5.52 8.15 -5.53
N LYS A 92 6.64 8.27 -4.80
CA LYS A 92 7.96 7.83 -5.27
C LYS A 92 8.00 6.31 -5.34
N VAL A 93 8.67 5.74 -6.34
CA VAL A 93 8.75 4.29 -6.53
C VAL A 93 10.18 3.77 -6.51
N ASP A 94 11.18 4.64 -6.43
CA ASP A 94 12.61 4.32 -6.35
C ASP A 94 13.01 3.69 -5.00
N ASN A 95 12.16 3.85 -3.99
CA ASN A 95 12.30 3.30 -2.64
C ASN A 95 11.48 2.03 -2.41
N VAL A 96 11.00 1.37 -3.48
CA VAL A 96 10.12 0.20 -3.39
C VAL A 96 10.86 -1.09 -3.78
N LEU A 97 10.63 -2.18 -3.04
CA LEU A 97 11.05 -3.53 -3.44
C LEU A 97 9.89 -4.50 -3.37
N TYR A 98 9.75 -5.30 -4.43
CA TYR A 98 9.00 -6.54 -4.37
C TYR A 98 9.71 -7.51 -3.41
N ILE A 99 8.94 -8.15 -2.54
CA ILE A 99 9.40 -9.13 -1.56
C ILE A 99 8.43 -10.31 -1.43
N GLN A 100 8.96 -11.44 -0.95
CA GLN A 100 8.20 -12.64 -0.64
C GLN A 100 8.38 -13.00 0.83
N ASN A 101 7.27 -13.17 1.53
CA ASN A 101 7.28 -13.79 2.85
C ASN A 101 7.34 -15.32 2.66
N ASN A 102 8.55 -15.88 2.77
CA ASN A 102 8.77 -17.32 2.65
C ASN A 102 8.92 -18.01 4.02
N TYR A 103 8.63 -17.29 5.11
CA TYR A 103 8.89 -17.76 6.47
C TYR A 103 7.66 -18.43 7.09
N MET A 104 7.25 -19.56 6.50
CA MET A 104 6.08 -20.35 6.93
C MET A 104 6.18 -20.93 8.37
N LYS A 105 7.39 -20.99 8.97
CA LYS A 105 7.63 -21.68 10.26
C LYS A 105 7.49 -20.80 11.52
N LYS A 106 7.24 -19.48 11.39
CA LYS A 106 7.02 -18.55 12.52
C LYS A 106 5.80 -17.67 12.30
N MET A 107 4.65 -18.30 12.05
CA MET A 107 3.35 -17.63 11.95
C MET A 107 2.82 -17.24 13.34
N LEU A 108 3.61 -16.46 14.08
CA LEU A 108 3.26 -15.83 15.36
C LEU A 108 3.66 -14.36 15.31
N LEU A 109 3.31 -13.68 14.22
CA LEU A 109 3.37 -12.22 14.19
C LEU A 109 2.29 -11.71 15.17
N ILE A 110 2.65 -10.75 16.04
CA ILE A 110 1.75 -10.24 17.09
C ILE A 110 1.39 -8.78 16.80
N GLY A 111 0.14 -8.41 17.07
CA GLY A 111 -0.33 -7.02 16.94
C GLY A 111 -0.40 -6.56 15.49
N ALA A 112 0.06 -5.33 15.21
CA ALA A 112 -0.01 -4.72 13.88
C ALA A 112 0.77 -5.48 12.78
N LEU A 113 1.68 -6.39 13.13
CA LEU A 113 2.40 -7.23 12.16
C LEU A 113 1.64 -8.51 11.81
N ALA A 114 0.57 -8.88 12.53
CA ALA A 114 -0.23 -10.08 12.24
C ALA A 114 -0.85 -10.07 10.82
N THR A 115 -1.06 -8.88 10.26
CA THR A 115 -1.55 -8.65 8.90
C THR A 115 -0.50 -8.96 7.82
N LEU A 116 0.79 -9.06 8.16
CA LEU A 116 1.89 -9.40 7.23
C LEU A 116 1.94 -10.90 6.85
N ASN A 117 0.81 -11.60 6.92
CA ASN A 117 0.70 -12.99 6.47
C ASN A 117 0.66 -13.12 4.93
N ASN A 118 0.71 -12.01 4.20
CA ASN A 118 0.79 -12.03 2.74
C ASN A 118 2.10 -12.64 2.26
N LYS A 119 1.99 -13.68 1.43
CA LYS A 119 3.15 -14.30 0.77
C LYS A 119 3.85 -13.32 -0.17
N MET A 120 3.10 -12.45 -0.84
CA MET A 120 3.57 -11.55 -1.89
C MET A 120 3.24 -10.12 -1.51
N MET A 121 4.27 -9.28 -1.40
CA MET A 121 4.13 -7.89 -1.00
C MET A 121 5.19 -7.04 -1.68
N PHE A 122 4.95 -5.74 -1.75
CA PHE A 122 6.05 -4.81 -1.89
C PHE A 122 6.27 -4.10 -0.56
N VAL A 123 7.51 -3.70 -0.33
CA VAL A 123 7.93 -2.86 0.76
C VAL A 123 8.34 -1.50 0.22
N SER A 124 7.95 -0.42 0.89
CA SER A 124 8.34 0.94 0.57
C SER A 124 9.04 1.56 1.77
N PHE A 125 10.26 2.06 1.55
CA PHE A 125 11.09 2.66 2.61
C PHE A 125 10.84 4.16 2.69
N GLU A 126 9.93 4.56 3.57
CA GLU A 126 9.47 5.94 3.74
C GLU A 126 10.25 6.69 4.83
N GLU A 127 10.14 8.01 4.86
CA GLU A 127 10.80 8.84 5.87
C GLU A 127 10.35 8.52 7.30
N GLN A 128 9.09 8.12 7.48
CA GLN A 128 8.48 7.85 8.79
C GLN A 128 8.55 6.37 9.21
N GLY A 129 8.90 5.46 8.29
CA GLY A 129 8.81 4.04 8.55
C GLY A 129 8.80 3.19 7.28
N ILE A 130 8.37 1.95 7.42
CA ILE A 130 8.29 0.98 6.33
C ILE A 130 6.82 0.65 6.07
N LEU A 131 6.38 0.89 4.83
CA LEU A 131 5.08 0.47 4.34
C LEU A 131 5.19 -0.89 3.65
N PHE A 132 4.30 -1.81 4.01
CA PHE A 132 4.08 -3.08 3.33
C PHE A 132 2.72 -3.07 2.66
N VAL A 133 2.68 -3.51 1.40
CA VAL A 133 1.45 -3.57 0.61
C VAL A 133 1.32 -4.94 -0.02
N GLY A 134 0.21 -5.61 0.28
CA GLY A 134 -0.11 -6.93 -0.22
C GLY A 134 -0.69 -6.93 -1.63
N TYR A 135 -0.37 -7.98 -2.38
CA TYR A 135 -1.05 -8.34 -3.62
C TYR A 135 -1.20 -9.85 -3.74
N ASP A 136 -2.10 -10.29 -4.62
CA ASP A 136 -2.37 -11.70 -4.89
C ASP A 136 -1.33 -12.34 -5.82
N LEU A 137 -1.53 -13.62 -6.15
CA LEU A 137 -0.59 -14.36 -7.00
C LEU A 137 -0.53 -13.85 -8.45
N VAL A 138 -1.51 -13.08 -8.90
CA VAL A 138 -1.54 -12.47 -10.24
C VAL A 138 -1.12 -11.01 -10.23
N GLY A 139 -0.67 -10.48 -9.08
CA GLY A 139 -0.13 -9.14 -8.94
C GLY A 139 -1.21 -8.05 -8.89
N HIS A 140 -2.35 -8.34 -8.27
CA HIS A 140 -3.41 -7.37 -7.98
C HIS A 140 -3.41 -7.02 -6.49
N PHE A 141 -3.54 -5.73 -6.15
CA PHE A 141 -3.58 -5.32 -4.75
C PHE A 141 -4.72 -6.00 -4.00
N ASN A 142 -4.47 -6.40 -2.75
CA ASN A 142 -5.44 -7.13 -1.95
C ASN A 142 -5.95 -6.35 -0.72
N GLY A 143 -5.47 -5.12 -0.51
CA GLY A 143 -5.93 -4.26 0.57
C GLY A 143 -5.28 -4.56 1.93
N VAL A 144 -4.48 -5.63 2.02
CA VAL A 144 -3.84 -6.01 3.28
C VAL A 144 -2.47 -5.33 3.33
N ASN A 145 -2.47 -4.17 3.97
CA ASN A 145 -1.32 -3.30 4.13
C ASN A 145 -0.86 -3.29 5.58
N THR A 146 0.37 -2.87 5.84
CA THR A 146 0.90 -2.71 7.20
C THR A 146 1.96 -1.63 7.20
N PHE A 147 2.00 -0.82 8.24
CA PHE A 147 3.04 0.18 8.40
C PHE A 147 3.78 -0.02 9.72
N VAL A 148 5.10 0.06 9.64
CA VAL A 148 6.00 -0.08 10.78
C VAL A 148 6.73 1.24 10.95
N PRO A 149 6.42 2.03 12.01
CA PRO A 149 7.06 3.31 12.23
C PRO A 149 8.54 3.13 12.61
N ASN A 150 9.38 4.14 12.32
CA ASN A 150 10.82 4.10 12.60
C ASN A 150 11.17 3.79 14.05
N ASN A 151 10.36 4.24 15.02
CA ASN A 151 10.58 3.97 16.44
C ASN A 151 10.41 2.48 16.81
N GLU A 152 9.77 1.67 15.95
CA GLU A 152 9.67 0.23 16.11
C GLU A 152 10.78 -0.53 15.37
N ILE A 153 11.57 0.12 14.50
CA ILE A 153 12.61 -0.50 13.67
C ILE A 153 13.97 -0.35 14.34
N GLN A 154 14.66 -1.48 14.56
CA GLN A 154 16.03 -1.51 15.10
C GLN A 154 17.07 -1.63 13.99
N GLU A 155 16.82 -2.50 13.01
CA GLU A 155 17.78 -2.78 11.94
C GLU A 155 17.08 -3.13 10.62
N ILE A 156 17.71 -2.76 9.51
CA ILE A 156 17.35 -3.19 8.16
C ILE A 156 18.62 -3.71 7.50
N HIS A 157 18.58 -4.94 6.99
CA HIS A 157 19.70 -5.53 6.24
C HIS A 157 19.19 -6.12 4.93
N LEU A 158 19.82 -5.74 3.83
CA LEU A 158 19.52 -6.22 2.48
C LEU A 158 20.78 -6.87 1.90
N THR A 159 20.78 -8.20 1.87
CA THR A 159 21.96 -8.98 1.50
C THR A 159 21.76 -9.70 0.18
N SER A 160 22.83 -9.78 -0.62
CA SER A 160 22.83 -10.57 -1.85
C SER A 160 22.83 -12.07 -1.51
N GLY A 161 22.01 -12.84 -2.21
CA GLY A 161 22.03 -14.29 -2.14
C GLY A 161 22.28 -14.91 -3.51
N VAL A 162 22.55 -16.22 -3.52
CA VAL A 162 22.85 -16.98 -4.74
C VAL A 162 21.66 -16.93 -5.71
N MET A 163 20.46 -17.30 -5.24
CA MET A 163 19.24 -17.26 -6.05
C MET A 163 18.44 -15.97 -5.88
N GLN A 164 18.21 -15.53 -4.64
CA GLN A 164 17.43 -14.35 -4.31
C GLN A 164 18.13 -13.57 -3.21
N ASN A 165 17.94 -12.25 -3.19
CA ASN A 165 18.43 -11.40 -2.12
C ASN A 165 17.54 -11.61 -0.88
N LYS A 166 18.06 -11.26 0.29
CA LYS A 166 17.35 -11.40 1.55
C LYS A 166 17.20 -10.04 2.21
N LEU A 167 15.95 -9.66 2.50
CA LEU A 167 15.63 -8.50 3.30
C LEU A 167 15.32 -8.97 4.73
N LYS A 168 16.13 -8.58 5.70
CA LYS A 168 15.92 -8.79 7.13
C LYS A 168 15.53 -7.46 7.75
N ILE A 169 14.43 -7.43 8.48
CA ILE A 169 14.00 -6.28 9.28
C ILE A 169 13.90 -6.74 10.73
N VAL A 170 14.62 -6.07 11.63
CA VAL A 170 14.51 -6.30 13.08
C VAL A 170 13.70 -5.16 13.67
N THR A 171 12.60 -5.50 14.32
CA THR A 171 11.77 -4.57 15.08
C THR A 171 11.98 -4.77 16.58
N VAL A 172 11.39 -3.90 17.39
CA VAL A 172 11.37 -4.04 18.86
C VAL A 172 10.67 -5.33 19.34
N LYS A 173 9.79 -5.90 18.51
CA LYS A 173 9.02 -7.10 18.86
C LYS A 173 9.62 -8.36 18.28
N GLU A 174 10.15 -8.30 17.06
CA GLU A 174 10.51 -9.49 16.31
C GLU A 174 11.44 -9.26 15.13
N ARG A 175 11.86 -10.35 14.50
CA ARG A 175 12.70 -10.34 13.29
C ARG A 175 11.93 -10.91 12.11
N LEU A 176 11.74 -10.08 11.10
CA LEU A 176 11.11 -10.41 9.83
C LEU A 176 12.19 -10.76 8.80
N ASN A 177 11.96 -11.81 8.00
CA ASN A 177 12.87 -12.21 6.92
C ASN A 177 12.07 -12.43 5.64
N PHE A 178 12.49 -11.75 4.58
CA PHE A 178 11.85 -11.79 3.27
C PHE A 178 12.87 -12.13 2.18
N LEU A 179 12.37 -12.68 1.07
CA LEU A 179 13.14 -12.88 -0.15
C LEU A 179 12.84 -11.75 -1.12
N ALA A 180 13.87 -11.17 -1.71
CA ALA A 180 13.78 -10.12 -2.71
C ALA A 180 14.38 -10.65 -4.04
N PRO A 181 13.56 -10.94 -5.07
CA PRO A 181 14.06 -11.36 -6.37
C PRO A 181 14.83 -10.22 -7.04
N LYS A 182 15.87 -10.60 -7.79
CA LYS A 182 16.75 -9.67 -8.53
C LYS A 182 16.05 -9.00 -9.71
N LEU A 183 15.06 -9.68 -10.29
CA LEU A 183 14.31 -9.22 -11.45
C LEU A 183 12.85 -9.64 -11.28
N LEU A 184 11.95 -8.80 -11.79
CA LEU A 184 10.53 -9.07 -11.83
C LEU A 184 9.96 -8.72 -13.21
N VAL A 185 9.23 -9.66 -13.81
CA VAL A 185 8.67 -9.47 -15.16
C VAL A 185 7.60 -8.39 -15.13
N GLY A 186 7.73 -7.40 -16.00
CA GLY A 186 6.85 -6.23 -16.04
C GLY A 186 7.20 -5.12 -15.04
N ALA A 187 8.28 -5.28 -14.26
CA ALA A 187 8.71 -4.35 -13.22
C ALA A 187 10.24 -4.15 -13.26
N PRO A 188 10.78 -3.48 -14.31
CA PRO A 188 12.23 -3.29 -14.46
C PRO A 188 12.85 -2.44 -13.34
N TYR A 189 12.05 -1.58 -12.70
CA TYR A 189 12.44 -0.76 -11.55
C TYR A 189 12.95 -1.62 -10.38
N GLN A 190 12.47 -2.87 -10.23
CA GLN A 190 12.89 -3.78 -9.17
C GLN A 190 14.41 -3.94 -9.12
N LYS A 191 15.05 -4.15 -10.28
CA LYS A 191 16.50 -4.34 -10.35
C LYS A 191 17.26 -3.07 -9.96
N GLN A 192 16.79 -1.92 -10.42
CA GLN A 192 17.41 -0.62 -10.14
C GLN A 192 17.31 -0.28 -8.65
N ASN A 193 16.11 -0.36 -8.09
CA ASN A 193 15.87 -0.10 -6.67
C ASN A 193 16.64 -1.05 -5.77
N LEU A 194 16.72 -2.34 -6.14
CA LEU A 194 17.45 -3.34 -5.36
C LEU A 194 18.93 -2.99 -5.26
N ASN A 195 19.55 -2.52 -6.34
CA ASN A 195 20.95 -2.08 -6.31
C ASN A 195 21.13 -0.86 -5.40
N SER A 196 20.29 0.17 -5.55
CA SER A 196 20.39 1.39 -4.74
C SER A 196 20.13 1.13 -3.25
N LEU A 197 19.14 0.29 -2.93
CA LEU A 197 18.77 -0.04 -1.55
C LEU A 197 19.76 -1.01 -0.91
N MET A 198 20.43 -1.87 -1.69
CA MET A 198 21.53 -2.69 -1.18
C MET A 198 22.66 -1.81 -0.66
N GLU A 199 23.07 -0.77 -1.39
CA GLU A 199 24.11 0.15 -0.90
C GLU A 199 23.70 0.85 0.40
N LYS A 200 22.41 1.18 0.55
CA LYS A 200 21.86 1.83 1.75
C LYS A 200 21.78 0.90 2.96
N PHE A 201 21.46 -0.38 2.76
CA PHE A 201 21.11 -1.32 3.83
C PHE A 201 22.04 -2.55 3.86
N LYS A 202 23.30 -2.37 3.46
CA LYS A 202 24.32 -3.43 3.45
C LYS A 202 24.56 -4.05 4.82
#